data_AF-A0A4Y2VZR5-F1
#
_entry.id   AF-A0A4Y2VZR5-F1
#
_cell.length_a   1.000
_cell.length_b   1.000
_cell.length_c   1.000
_cell.angle_alpha   90.00
_cell.angle_beta   90.00
_cell.angle_gamma   90.00
#
_symmetry.space_group_name_H-M   'P 1'
#
loop_
_entity.id
_entity.type
_entity.pdbx_description
1 polymer ?
#
loop_
_entity_poly.entity_id
_entity_poly.type
_entity_poly.pdbx_seq_one_letter_code
_entity_poly.pdbx_strand_id
1 'polypeptide(L)'
;MEQWGVLDRHMFSDHKYIYFKVDITYRRAKDYFLKTSYNMDGFLRGFSREMKTFETLLEEIKTTDDIDNYYSTLIETTKDIVLKSFRKKPRKRYRGFMFWNDDLRALRNTTNKLYKIYKRLKDANSPETVVQAAGNNYRKSRTEYKRTLLSTKRTAWENYCKTYRNTYG
;
A
#
# COMPACT_ATOMS: atom_id res chain seq x y z
N MET A 1 8.58 -20.04 -18.03
CA MET A 1 7.52 -21.04 -18.28
C MET A 1 6.79 -21.27 -16.98
N GLU A 2 5.50 -20.96 -16.94
CA GLU A 2 4.66 -21.01 -15.74
C GLU A 2 4.37 -22.47 -15.37
N GLN A 3 4.90 -22.94 -14.24
CA GLN A 3 4.59 -24.26 -13.70
C GLN A 3 3.18 -24.21 -13.11
N TRP A 4 2.18 -24.76 -13.81
CA TRP A 4 0.84 -24.99 -13.29
C TRP A 4 0.58 -26.48 -13.10
N GLY A 5 -0.36 -26.83 -12.22
CA GLY A 5 -0.73 -28.22 -11.97
C GLY A 5 -2.05 -28.35 -11.23
N VAL A 6 -2.56 -29.57 -11.16
CA VAL A 6 -3.77 -29.91 -10.39
C VAL A 6 -3.34 -30.52 -9.07
N LEU A 7 -3.76 -29.91 -7.96
CA LEU A 7 -3.43 -30.34 -6.61
C LEU A 7 -4.32 -31.52 -6.23
N ASP A 8 -3.78 -32.74 -6.32
CA ASP A 8 -4.46 -33.97 -5.90
C ASP A 8 -4.22 -34.23 -4.40
N ARG A 9 -4.73 -33.32 -3.56
CA ARG A 9 -4.75 -33.50 -2.10
C ARG A 9 -6.18 -33.73 -1.66
N HIS A 10 -6.38 -34.75 -0.83
CA HIS A 10 -7.67 -34.98 -0.21
C HIS A 10 -8.00 -33.83 0.74
N MET A 11 -8.86 -32.93 0.29
CA MET A 11 -9.43 -31.84 1.06
C MET A 11 -10.95 -32.04 1.05
N PHE A 12 -11.66 -31.48 2.04
CA PHE A 12 -13.12 -31.62 2.19
C PHE A 12 -13.95 -30.88 1.12
N SER A 13 -13.42 -30.77 -0.10
CA SER A 13 -14.01 -30.16 -1.29
C SER A 13 -14.13 -31.24 -2.37
N ASP A 14 -15.25 -31.24 -3.08
CA ASP A 14 -15.57 -32.13 -4.20
C ASP A 14 -14.93 -31.71 -5.54
N HIS A 15 -14.16 -30.61 -5.54
CA HIS A 15 -13.47 -30.10 -6.72
C HIS A 15 -11.94 -30.15 -6.59
N LYS A 16 -11.27 -30.52 -7.70
CA LYS A 16 -9.80 -30.50 -7.80
C LYS A 16 -9.30 -29.06 -7.95
N TYR A 17 -8.30 -28.69 -7.15
CA TYR A 17 -7.72 -27.34 -7.18
C TYR A 17 -6.64 -27.22 -8.25
N ILE A 18 -6.61 -26.12 -8.99
CA ILE A 18 -5.50 -25.78 -9.89
C ILE A 18 -4.56 -24.84 -9.15
N TYR A 19 -3.25 -25.09 -9.21
CA TYR A 19 -2.23 -24.20 -8.66
C TYR A 19 -1.29 -23.69 -9.75
N PHE A 20 -0.74 -22.49 -9.50
CA PHE A 20 0.26 -21.85 -10.34
C PHE A 20 1.47 -21.51 -9.47
N LYS A 21 2.66 -21.93 -9.89
CA LYS A 21 3.91 -21.46 -9.31
C LYS A 21 4.34 -20.22 -10.08
N VAL A 22 3.95 -19.08 -9.56
CA VAL A 22 4.35 -17.79 -10.10
C VAL A 22 5.75 -17.48 -9.57
N ASP A 23 6.74 -17.45 -10.47
CA ASP A 23 8.09 -17.02 -10.12
C ASP A 23 8.12 -15.48 -10.06
N ILE A 24 7.50 -14.94 -9.01
CA ILE A 24 7.53 -13.51 -8.75
C ILE A 24 8.91 -13.21 -8.17
N THR A 25 9.90 -12.99 -9.03
CA THR A 25 11.08 -12.23 -8.63
C THR A 25 10.60 -10.82 -8.32
N TYR A 26 10.12 -10.63 -7.10
CA TYR A 26 9.64 -9.36 -6.61
C TYR A 26 10.86 -8.45 -6.43
N ARG A 27 11.37 -7.88 -7.53
CA ARG A 27 12.18 -6.68 -7.47
C ARG A 27 11.24 -5.58 -7.03
N ARG A 28 11.08 -5.46 -5.70
CA ARG A 28 10.44 -4.32 -5.07
C ARG A 28 11.11 -3.08 -5.66
N ALA A 29 10.42 -2.39 -6.57
CA ALA A 29 10.88 -1.11 -7.08
C ALA A 29 11.28 -0.31 -5.85
N LYS A 30 12.51 0.24 -5.85
CA LYS A 30 13.10 0.82 -4.65
C LYS A 30 12.07 1.80 -4.06
N ASP A 31 11.44 1.43 -2.94
CA ASP A 31 10.28 2.09 -2.33
C ASP A 31 10.66 3.44 -1.70
N TYR A 32 11.65 4.12 -2.25
CA TYR A 32 12.13 5.40 -1.78
C TYR A 32 12.13 6.41 -2.93
N PHE A 33 11.90 7.66 -2.58
CA PHE A 33 12.21 8.79 -3.43
C PHE A 33 13.40 9.54 -2.83
N LEU A 34 14.15 10.24 -3.67
CA LEU A 34 15.23 11.10 -3.22
C LEU A 34 14.64 12.45 -2.83
N LYS A 35 14.94 12.91 -1.62
CA LYS A 35 14.51 14.25 -1.17
C LYS A 35 15.48 15.29 -1.75
N THR A 36 15.24 15.71 -2.98
CA THR A 36 16.12 16.64 -3.72
C THR A 36 16.25 18.01 -3.05
N SER A 37 15.18 18.50 -2.41
CA SER A 37 15.20 19.78 -1.67
C SER A 37 16.11 19.81 -0.44
N TYR A 38 16.70 18.69 -0.01
CA TYR A 38 17.47 18.63 1.23
C TYR A 38 18.93 19.09 1.08
N ASN A 39 19.56 18.86 -0.07
CA ASN A 39 21.00 19.08 -0.24
C ASN A 39 21.37 19.31 -1.72
N MET A 40 20.66 20.23 -2.38
CA MET A 40 20.96 20.61 -3.76
C MET A 40 22.38 21.16 -3.89
N ASP A 41 22.84 21.96 -2.93
CA ASP A 41 24.19 22.53 -3.00
C ASP A 41 25.29 21.47 -2.90
N GLY A 42 25.07 20.40 -2.12
CA GLY A 42 25.97 19.26 -2.06
C GLY A 42 26.01 18.48 -3.38
N PHE A 43 24.85 18.32 -4.04
CA PHE A 43 24.78 17.76 -5.38
C PHE A 43 25.54 18.64 -6.39
N LEU A 44 25.26 19.95 -6.42
CA LEU A 44 25.91 20.88 -7.36
C LEU A 44 27.43 20.89 -7.15
N ARG A 45 27.92 21.01 -5.92
CA ARG A 45 29.37 20.94 -5.64
C ARG A 45 29.99 19.62 -6.08
N GLY A 46 29.33 18.50 -5.79
CA GLY A 46 29.80 17.17 -6.20
C GLY A 46 29.85 17.02 -7.71
N PHE A 47 28.82 17.50 -8.41
CA PHE A 47 28.73 17.45 -9.87
C PHE A 47 29.74 18.39 -10.54
N SER A 48 29.87 19.63 -10.06
CA SER A 48 30.84 20.60 -10.56
C SER A 48 32.28 20.10 -10.49
N ARG A 49 32.62 19.25 -9.51
CA ARG A 49 33.95 18.66 -9.39
C ARG A 49 34.28 17.70 -10.54
N GLU A 50 33.27 17.02 -11.08
CA GLU A 50 33.45 16.04 -12.16
C GLU A 50 33.39 16.68 -13.56
N MET A 51 33.03 17.97 -13.66
CA MET A 51 32.91 18.68 -14.95
C MET A 51 34.19 18.62 -15.77
N LYS A 52 35.34 18.83 -15.12
CA LYS A 52 36.65 18.76 -15.81
C LYS A 52 36.91 17.37 -16.38
N THR A 53 36.53 16.31 -15.66
CA THR A 53 36.64 14.93 -16.15
C THR A 53 35.75 14.71 -17.38
N PHE A 54 34.53 15.26 -17.37
CA PHE A 54 33.64 15.16 -18.52
C PHE A 54 34.14 15.96 -19.72
N GLU A 55 34.73 17.14 -19.52
CA GLU A 55 35.35 17.93 -20.58
C GLU A 55 36.51 17.17 -21.23
N THR A 56 37.40 16.58 -20.44
CA THR A 56 38.50 15.75 -20.97
C THR A 56 37.99 14.55 -21.75
N LEU A 57 36.98 13.84 -21.24
CA LEU A 57 36.40 12.70 -21.95
C LEU A 57 35.74 13.10 -23.28
N LEU A 58 35.16 14.31 -23.37
CA LEU A 58 34.60 14.84 -24.61
C LEU A 58 35.69 15.13 -25.65
N GLU A 59 36.84 15.67 -25.23
CA GLU A 59 37.97 15.96 -26.11
C GLU A 59 38.63 14.68 -26.67
N GLU A 60 38.50 13.55 -25.97
CA GLU A 60 39.10 12.27 -26.34
C GLU A 60 38.22 11.41 -27.27
N ILE A 61 36.98 11.82 -27.57
CA ILE A 61 36.04 11.06 -28.41
C ILE A 61 36.56 10.94 -29.84
N LYS A 62 36.74 9.71 -30.31
CA LYS A 62 37.14 9.41 -31.70
C LYS A 62 36.22 8.40 -32.38
N THR A 63 35.51 7.60 -31.61
CA THR A 63 34.66 6.50 -32.08
C THR A 63 33.27 6.57 -31.48
N THR A 64 32.34 5.79 -32.03
CA THR A 64 31.00 5.61 -31.45
C THR A 64 31.05 4.94 -30.08
N ASP A 65 32.01 4.04 -29.86
CA ASP A 65 32.20 3.37 -28.57
C ASP A 65 32.64 4.37 -27.49
N ASP A 66 33.44 5.38 -27.86
CA ASP A 66 33.82 6.46 -26.93
C ASP A 66 32.60 7.30 -26.52
N ILE A 67 31.62 7.48 -27.40
CA ILE A 67 30.36 8.18 -27.10
C ILE A 67 29.54 7.37 -26.09
N ASP A 68 29.38 6.06 -26.30
CA ASP A 68 28.65 5.20 -25.37
C ASP A 68 29.34 5.13 -24.00
N ASN A 69 30.68 5.10 -23.99
CA ASN A 69 31.48 5.16 -22.77
C ASN A 69 31.32 6.51 -22.04
N TYR A 70 31.30 7.62 -22.78
CA TYR A 70 31.04 8.94 -22.20
C TYR A 70 29.69 8.99 -21.49
N TYR A 71 28.61 8.59 -22.16
CA TYR A 71 27.27 8.60 -21.56
C TYR A 71 27.14 7.61 -20.40
N SER A 72 27.74 6.43 -20.50
CA SER A 72 27.76 5.46 -19.40
C SER A 72 28.45 6.05 -18.17
N THR A 73 29.59 6.70 -18.36
CA THR A 73 30.34 7.37 -17.29
C THR A 73 29.55 8.54 -16.70
N LEU A 74 28.96 9.39 -17.53
CA LEU A 74 28.11 10.51 -17.09
C LEU A 74 26.95 10.00 -16.24
N ILE A 75 26.24 8.97 -16.70
CA ILE A 75 25.08 8.40 -16.01
C ILE A 75 25.47 7.79 -14.67
N GLU A 76 26.52 6.97 -14.62
CA GLU A 76 26.93 6.31 -13.38
C GLU A 76 27.51 7.30 -12.35
N THR A 77 28.36 8.23 -12.79
CA THR A 77 28.88 9.30 -11.93
C THR A 77 27.75 10.17 -11.39
N THR A 78 26.81 10.57 -12.24
CA THR A 78 25.62 11.34 -11.81
C THR A 78 24.80 10.55 -10.79
N LYS A 79 24.53 9.26 -11.04
CA LYS A 79 23.79 8.40 -10.09
C LYS A 79 24.49 8.34 -8.74
N ASP A 80 25.80 8.15 -8.72
CA ASP A 80 26.56 8.07 -7.47
C ASP A 80 26.51 9.39 -6.68
N ILE A 81 26.72 10.53 -7.34
CA ILE A 81 26.62 11.85 -6.70
C ILE A 81 25.20 12.08 -6.18
N VAL A 82 24.17 11.77 -6.97
CA VAL A 82 22.76 11.87 -6.58
C VAL A 82 22.46 11.02 -5.34
N LEU A 83 22.96 9.79 -5.28
CA LEU A 83 22.74 8.87 -4.16
C LEU A 83 23.51 9.26 -2.89
N LYS A 84 24.67 9.92 -3.03
CA LYS A 84 25.46 10.47 -1.92
C LYS A 84 24.88 11.77 -1.39
N SER A 85 24.41 12.64 -2.29
CA SER A 85 23.95 13.98 -1.95
C SER A 85 22.54 13.99 -1.38
N PHE A 86 21.62 13.18 -1.93
CA PHE A 86 20.22 13.20 -1.52
C PHE A 86 19.85 12.08 -0.56
N ARG A 87 19.11 12.44 0.49
CA ARG A 87 18.56 11.48 1.43
C ARG A 87 17.46 10.64 0.77
N LYS A 88 17.63 9.31 0.82
CA LYS A 88 16.57 8.35 0.50
C LYS A 88 15.45 8.47 1.53
N LYS A 89 14.24 8.77 1.07
CA LYS A 89 13.04 8.79 1.90
C LYS A 89 12.12 7.67 1.46
N PRO A 90 11.69 6.78 2.36
CA PRO A 90 10.69 5.78 2.00
C PRO A 90 9.46 6.52 1.49
N ARG A 91 8.95 6.12 0.33
CA ARG A 91 7.58 6.46 -0.05
C ARG A 91 6.71 5.95 1.09
N LYS A 92 5.87 6.83 1.65
CA LYS A 92 4.85 6.37 2.60
C LYS A 92 4.14 5.23 1.89
N ARG A 93 4.13 4.04 2.48
CA ARG A 93 3.34 2.92 1.95
C ARG A 93 1.97 3.51 1.67
N TYR A 94 1.52 3.41 0.43
CA TYR A 94 0.12 3.69 0.14
C TYR A 94 -0.63 2.88 1.18
N ARG A 95 -1.39 3.56 2.06
CA ARG A 95 -2.24 2.83 2.99
C ARG A 95 -3.15 2.06 2.04
N GLY A 96 -2.96 0.74 1.97
CA GLY A 96 -3.74 -0.11 1.08
C GLY A 96 -5.23 0.08 1.36
N PHE A 97 -6.07 -0.62 0.61
CA PHE A 97 -7.51 -0.64 0.85
C PHE A 97 -7.84 -0.61 2.35
N MET A 98 -8.43 0.51 2.81
CA MET A 98 -8.77 0.74 4.21
C MET A 98 -10.20 1.30 4.27
N PHE A 99 -11.14 0.44 4.65
CA PHE A 99 -12.54 0.82 4.85
C PHE A 99 -12.86 1.16 6.31
N TRP A 100 -11.96 0.82 7.25
CA TRP A 100 -12.19 1.05 8.66
C TRP A 100 -11.93 2.52 9.01
N ASN A 101 -12.93 3.22 9.52
CA ASN A 101 -12.86 4.63 9.86
C ASN A 101 -13.41 4.89 11.28
N ASP A 102 -13.30 6.14 11.73
CA ASP A 102 -13.69 6.53 13.10
C ASP A 102 -15.22 6.45 13.30
N ASP A 103 -16.01 6.75 12.27
CA ASP A 103 -17.48 6.64 12.32
C ASP A 103 -17.95 5.20 12.53
N LEU A 104 -17.38 4.25 11.78
CA LEU A 104 -17.65 2.82 11.96
C LEU A 104 -17.22 2.34 13.34
N ARG A 105 -16.10 2.87 13.87
CA ARG A 105 -15.64 2.56 15.22
C ARG A 105 -16.63 3.07 16.26
N ALA A 106 -17.09 4.31 16.14
CA ALA A 106 -18.08 4.90 17.03
C ALA A 106 -19.39 4.09 17.01
N LEU A 107 -19.90 3.77 15.83
CA LEU A 107 -21.14 3.01 15.66
C LEU A 107 -21.05 1.57 16.20
N ARG A 108 -19.91 0.90 16.01
CA ARG A 108 -19.62 -0.41 16.65
C ARG A 108 -19.64 -0.28 18.17
N ASN A 109 -18.98 0.73 18.72
CA ASN A 109 -18.88 0.94 20.17
C ASN A 109 -20.26 1.21 20.79
N THR A 110 -21.07 2.05 20.14
CA THR A 110 -22.47 2.29 20.54
C THR A 110 -23.30 1.01 20.49
N THR A 111 -23.21 0.25 19.39
CA THR A 111 -23.93 -1.02 19.24
C THR A 111 -23.53 -2.03 20.34
N ASN A 112 -22.23 -2.13 20.66
CA ASN A 112 -21.72 -3.00 21.72
C ASN A 112 -22.19 -2.54 23.11
N LYS A 113 -22.26 -1.23 23.36
CA LYS A 113 -22.79 -0.67 24.60
C LYS A 113 -24.26 -1.07 24.77
N LEU A 114 -25.07 -0.88 23.74
CA LEU A 114 -26.50 -1.25 23.76
C LEU A 114 -26.70 -2.76 23.94
N TYR A 115 -25.88 -3.58 23.29
CA TYR A 115 -25.90 -5.03 23.50
C TYR A 115 -25.64 -5.42 24.95
N LYS A 116 -24.60 -4.82 25.58
CA LYS A 116 -24.28 -5.07 26.99
C LYS A 116 -25.41 -4.66 27.92
N ILE A 117 -26.07 -3.53 27.65
CA ILE A 117 -27.24 -3.06 28.43
C ILE A 117 -28.39 -4.06 28.30
N TYR A 118 -28.79 -4.42 27.07
CA TYR A 118 -29.84 -5.39 26.83
C TYR A 118 -29.56 -6.73 27.51
N LYS A 119 -28.33 -7.25 27.37
CA LYS A 119 -27.93 -8.52 27.97
C LYS A 119 -28.03 -8.47 29.50
N ARG A 120 -27.51 -7.42 30.14
CA ARG A 120 -27.61 -7.24 31.59
C ARG A 120 -29.05 -7.19 32.09
N LEU A 121 -29.92 -6.44 31.41
CA LEU A 121 -31.34 -6.34 31.79
C LEU A 121 -32.05 -7.69 31.67
N LYS A 122 -31.73 -8.45 30.63
CA LYS A 122 -32.24 -9.80 30.44
C LYS A 122 -31.75 -10.76 31.53
N ASP A 123 -30.45 -10.72 31.85
CA ASP A 123 -29.84 -11.59 32.86
C ASP A 123 -30.31 -11.24 34.29
N ALA A 124 -30.70 -9.98 34.53
CA ALA A 124 -31.18 -9.50 35.83
C ALA A 124 -32.69 -9.71 36.05
N ASN A 125 -33.40 -10.45 35.19
CA ASN A 125 -34.86 -10.59 35.22
C ASN A 125 -35.61 -9.24 35.37
N SER A 126 -35.11 -8.20 34.69
CA SER A 126 -35.76 -6.89 34.68
C SER A 126 -37.15 -6.96 34.04
N PRO A 127 -38.04 -5.98 34.29
CA PRO A 127 -39.37 -5.96 33.69
C PRO A 127 -39.32 -6.13 32.16
N GLU A 128 -40.20 -6.97 31.63
CA GLU A 128 -40.22 -7.35 30.21
C GLU A 128 -40.28 -6.13 29.27
N THR A 129 -41.04 -5.10 29.65
CA THR A 129 -41.17 -3.84 28.89
C THR A 129 -39.82 -3.13 28.72
N VAL A 130 -38.97 -3.14 29.76
CA VAL A 130 -37.64 -2.54 29.75
C VAL A 130 -36.65 -3.38 28.92
N VAL A 131 -36.74 -4.71 29.04
CA VAL A 131 -35.93 -5.64 28.24
C VAL A 131 -36.25 -5.51 26.75
N GLN A 132 -37.53 -5.42 26.40
CA GLN A 132 -37.98 -5.22 25.02
C GLN A 132 -37.52 -3.88 24.43
N ALA A 133 -37.64 -2.79 25.19
CA ALA A 133 -37.17 -1.47 24.77
C ALA A 133 -35.65 -1.47 24.51
N ALA A 134 -34.86 -2.03 25.43
CA ALA A 134 -33.41 -2.17 25.27
C ALA A 134 -33.04 -3.06 24.06
N GLY A 135 -33.78 -4.16 23.86
CA GLY A 135 -33.62 -5.06 22.72
C GLY A 135 -33.91 -4.37 21.39
N ASN A 136 -34.97 -3.55 21.31
CA ASN A 136 -35.31 -2.76 20.14
C ASN A 136 -34.22 -1.74 19.80
N ASN A 137 -33.71 -1.02 20.80
CA ASN A 137 -32.62 -0.06 20.61
C ASN A 137 -31.34 -0.74 20.10
N TYR A 138 -30.96 -1.89 20.68
CA TYR A 138 -29.84 -2.69 20.19
C TYR A 138 -30.05 -3.16 18.74
N ARG A 139 -31.21 -3.72 18.41
CA ARG A 139 -31.53 -4.21 17.06
C ARG A 139 -31.47 -3.07 16.03
N LYS A 140 -32.00 -1.89 16.37
CA LYS A 140 -31.94 -0.69 15.52
C LYS A 140 -30.49 -0.27 15.24
N SER A 141 -29.68 -0.08 16.30
CA SER A 141 -28.26 0.28 16.18
C SER A 141 -27.46 -0.77 15.40
N ARG A 142 -27.77 -2.07 15.57
CA ARG A 142 -27.10 -3.15 14.85
C ARG A 142 -27.42 -3.13 13.36
N THR A 143 -28.67 -2.85 12.99
CA THR A 143 -29.08 -2.72 11.59
C THR A 143 -28.37 -1.56 10.93
N GLU A 144 -28.30 -0.41 11.61
CA GLU A 144 -27.55 0.76 11.15
C GLU A 144 -26.06 0.45 10.97
N TYR A 145 -25.42 -0.15 11.99
CA TYR A 145 -24.02 -0.57 11.91
C TYR A 145 -23.74 -1.47 10.71
N LYS A 146 -24.58 -2.48 10.47
CA LYS A 146 -24.42 -3.38 9.32
C LYS A 146 -24.55 -2.66 7.98
N ARG A 147 -25.54 -1.77 7.84
CA ARG A 147 -25.75 -0.99 6.62
C ARG A 147 -24.53 -0.11 6.34
N THR A 148 -24.08 0.66 7.33
CA THR A 148 -22.90 1.53 7.19
C THR A 148 -21.65 0.72 6.88
N LEU A 149 -21.42 -0.41 7.57
CA LEU A 149 -20.26 -1.27 7.32
C LEU A 149 -20.19 -1.75 5.87
N LEU A 150 -21.32 -2.22 5.31
CA LEU A 150 -21.37 -2.67 3.93
C LEU A 150 -21.16 -1.53 2.94
N SER A 151 -21.81 -0.39 3.18
CA SER A 151 -21.66 0.80 2.35
C SER A 151 -20.21 1.30 2.34
N THR A 152 -19.59 1.49 3.51
CA THR A 152 -18.21 1.97 3.63
C THR A 152 -17.22 0.98 2.99
N LYS A 153 -17.44 -0.33 3.15
CA LYS A 153 -16.63 -1.34 2.45
C LYS A 153 -16.71 -1.20 0.94
N ARG A 154 -17.93 -1.08 0.40
CA ARG A 154 -18.15 -0.93 -1.04
C ARG A 154 -17.50 0.34 -1.56
N THR A 155 -17.76 1.48 -0.94
CA THR A 155 -17.18 2.78 -1.34
C THR A 155 -15.65 2.76 -1.26
N ALA A 156 -15.07 2.18 -0.21
CA ALA A 156 -13.62 2.05 -0.11
C ALA A 156 -13.04 1.18 -1.23
N TRP A 157 -13.76 0.14 -1.66
CA TRP A 157 -13.34 -0.76 -2.74
C TRP A 157 -13.41 -0.05 -4.08
N GLU A 158 -14.53 0.63 -4.36
CA GLU A 158 -14.71 1.44 -5.57
C GLU A 158 -13.64 2.52 -5.67
N ASN A 159 -13.36 3.23 -4.59
CA ASN A 159 -12.31 4.25 -4.55
C ASN A 159 -10.94 3.63 -4.78
N TYR A 160 -10.65 2.49 -4.15
CA TYR A 160 -9.40 1.77 -4.36
C TYR A 160 -9.23 1.37 -5.82
N CYS A 161 -10.23 0.75 -6.45
CA CYS A 161 -10.18 0.36 -7.86
C CYS A 161 -10.05 1.56 -8.81
N LYS A 162 -10.71 2.68 -8.53
CA LYS A 162 -10.61 3.92 -9.34
C LYS A 162 -9.24 4.62 -9.20
N THR A 163 -8.66 4.58 -8.00
CA THR A 163 -7.38 5.26 -7.70
C THR A 163 -6.17 4.36 -7.92
N TYR A 164 -6.37 3.04 -8.07
CA TYR A 164 -5.32 2.10 -8.44
C TYR A 164 -4.89 2.34 -9.88
N ARG A 165 -3.97 3.28 -10.07
CA ARG A 165 -3.14 3.34 -11.28
C ARG A 165 -2.15 2.19 -11.17
N ASN A 166 -2.28 1.23 -12.09
CA ASN A 166 -1.28 0.19 -12.28
C ASN A 166 0.09 0.87 -12.48
N THR A 167 0.98 0.76 -11.52
CA THR A 167 2.34 1.30 -11.61
C THR A 167 3.26 0.43 -12.46
N TYR A 168 2.71 -0.63 -13.04
CA TYR A 168 3.40 -1.58 -13.90
C TYR A 168 2.66 -1.60 -15.25
N GLY A 169 2.96 -0.59 -16.08
CA GLY A 169 2.77 -0.71 -17.52
C GLY A 169 3.79 -1.69 -18.09
#